data_AF-A0A2P9GZK6-F1
#
_entry.id   AF-A0A2P9GZK6-F1
#
_cell.length_a   1.000
_cell.length_b   1.000
_cell.length_c   1.000
_cell.angle_alpha   90.00
_cell.angle_beta   90.00
_cell.angle_gamma   90.00
#
_symmetry.space_group_name_H-M   'P 1'
#
loop_
_entity.id
_entity.type
_entity.pdbx_description
1 polymer ?
#
loop_
_entity_poly.entity_id
_entity_poly.type
_entity_poly.pdbx_seq_one_letter_code
_entity_poly.pdbx_strand_id
1 'polypeptide(L)'
;MRYEKPLESVKKAVDLCGGLDHLPSRAKVFVKPNIVLWTRLTPFPKWGVITTSRVINDMVCLLKERGIDDITIGEGTVVYDPKDRETAAHAFETLGYGTLKRRYGVKSINVFERPFEKVDLGGGVKLAINTDILNSDFVVNVPVMKTHAQTVVSLGIKNIKGTIDIKSRKKCHSADPEKDLHYMVSKLANKIPPSFTIIDGIYTNERGPSFDGKIRRSNLLVASADVLSADKVGATILGYQPAQVPHLVHAAKDMNRTQDLSDLQIVGETIENVAMKLEYAFAYTEDGTLPAPMAKMGIQGLTYPKYDSSLCTYCSGITGAVLTAIAYAWKGQPWDDVEIISGKMMKPTPGRKTTVLLGKCMYVANKNNPDIKNMIAVKTCPPAPEAVVKALHQAGIEVSPEILKTRDKTMGSYMKRYEGKPEFDESLFRID
;
A
#
# COMPACT_ATOMS: atom_id res chain seq x y z
N MET A 1 -11.75 -18.95 -0.37
CA MET A 1 -12.03 -20.00 0.66
C MET A 1 -11.82 -19.45 2.06
N ARG A 2 -12.36 -20.11 3.09
CA ARG A 2 -12.15 -19.71 4.49
C ARG A 2 -10.80 -20.20 5.04
N TYR A 3 -10.17 -19.36 5.85
CA TYR A 3 -9.01 -19.68 6.67
C TYR A 3 -9.49 -20.14 8.05
N GLU A 4 -9.24 -21.40 8.37
CA GLU A 4 -9.73 -22.04 9.60
C GLU A 4 -8.58 -22.67 10.37
N LYS A 5 -7.66 -23.33 9.66
CA LYS A 5 -6.53 -24.03 10.25
C LYS A 5 -5.22 -23.64 9.55
N PRO A 6 -4.16 -23.34 10.32
CA PRO A 6 -2.81 -23.18 9.79
C PRO A 6 -2.42 -24.34 8.88
N LEU A 7 -1.65 -24.06 7.83
CA LEU A 7 -1.17 -24.99 6.81
C LEU A 7 -2.27 -25.68 6.00
N GLU A 8 -3.24 -26.35 6.62
CA GLU A 8 -4.35 -27.03 5.94
C GLU A 8 -5.15 -26.09 5.04
N SER A 9 -5.53 -24.89 5.54
CA SER A 9 -6.28 -23.92 4.74
C SER A 9 -5.46 -23.37 3.57
N VAL A 10 -4.16 -23.13 3.76
CA VAL A 10 -3.26 -22.64 2.70
C VAL A 10 -3.00 -23.73 1.65
N LYS A 11 -2.74 -24.96 2.09
CA LYS A 11 -2.56 -26.13 1.24
C LYS A 11 -3.78 -26.38 0.38
N LYS A 12 -4.97 -26.38 0.98
CA LYS A 12 -6.23 -26.51 0.24
C LYS A 12 -6.44 -25.36 -0.77
N ALA A 13 -6.00 -24.13 -0.47
CA ALA A 13 -6.06 -23.02 -1.42
C ALA A 13 -5.18 -23.25 -2.64
N VAL A 14 -3.95 -23.70 -2.39
CA VAL A 14 -2.97 -24.05 -3.42
C VAL A 14 -3.49 -25.20 -4.29
N ASP A 15 -3.91 -26.30 -3.67
CA ASP A 15 -4.31 -27.53 -4.36
C ASP A 15 -5.57 -27.33 -5.20
N LEU A 16 -6.57 -26.58 -4.70
CA LEU A 16 -7.81 -26.33 -5.44
C LEU A 16 -7.60 -25.56 -6.76
N CYS A 17 -6.59 -24.69 -6.82
CA CYS A 17 -6.31 -23.89 -8.01
C CYS A 17 -5.12 -24.39 -8.83
N GLY A 18 -4.52 -25.53 -8.46
CA GLY A 18 -3.30 -26.04 -9.09
C GLY A 18 -2.14 -25.05 -9.04
N GLY A 19 -2.11 -24.16 -8.04
CA GLY A 19 -1.33 -22.93 -8.07
C GLY A 19 0.19 -23.14 -8.16
N LEU A 20 0.67 -24.31 -7.71
CA LEU A 20 2.08 -24.69 -7.73
C LEU A 20 2.39 -25.81 -8.73
N ASP A 21 1.45 -26.19 -9.61
CA ASP A 21 1.65 -27.32 -10.54
C ASP A 21 2.68 -27.02 -11.64
N HIS A 22 2.86 -25.73 -11.95
CA HIS A 22 3.86 -25.26 -12.90
C HIS A 22 5.19 -24.84 -12.25
N LEU A 23 5.35 -25.05 -10.95
CA LEU A 23 6.59 -24.76 -10.23
C LEU A 23 7.69 -25.71 -10.70
N PRO A 24 8.81 -25.22 -11.27
CA PRO A 24 9.90 -26.08 -11.70
C PRO A 24 10.56 -26.80 -10.52
N SER A 25 11.05 -28.02 -10.75
CA SER A 25 11.86 -28.71 -9.76
C SER A 25 13.16 -27.93 -9.48
N ARG A 26 13.55 -27.84 -8.20
CA ARG A 26 14.76 -27.10 -7.76
C ARG A 26 14.78 -25.61 -8.14
N ALA A 27 13.61 -25.01 -8.39
CA ALA A 27 13.47 -23.59 -8.73
C ALA A 27 14.06 -22.67 -7.66
N LYS A 28 14.60 -21.53 -8.10
CA LYS A 28 14.83 -20.35 -7.26
C LYS A 28 13.50 -19.64 -7.06
N VAL A 29 12.95 -19.71 -5.85
CA VAL A 29 11.64 -19.13 -5.54
C VAL A 29 11.79 -17.82 -4.80
N PHE A 30 11.19 -16.77 -5.35
CA PHE A 30 11.05 -15.49 -4.66
C PHE A 30 9.67 -15.39 -3.99
N VAL A 31 9.62 -15.26 -2.68
CA VAL A 31 8.41 -15.04 -1.91
C VAL A 31 8.26 -13.54 -1.62
N LYS A 32 7.21 -12.92 -2.17
CA LYS A 32 6.92 -11.49 -2.01
C LYS A 32 5.77 -11.27 -1.02
N PRO A 33 6.04 -11.04 0.29
CA PRO A 33 5.00 -10.59 1.23
C PRO A 33 4.55 -9.16 0.89
N ASN A 34 3.67 -8.58 1.69
CA ASN A 34 3.43 -7.13 1.77
C ASN A 34 3.88 -6.68 3.17
N ILE A 35 4.95 -5.90 3.27
CA ILE A 35 5.32 -5.12 4.47
C ILE A 35 5.39 -3.66 4.08
N VAL A 36 4.23 -3.05 3.83
CA VAL A 36 4.12 -1.70 3.23
C VAL A 36 4.86 -0.63 4.02
N LEU A 37 4.80 -0.69 5.36
CA LEU A 37 5.47 0.21 6.29
C LEU A 37 5.68 -0.52 7.62
N TRP A 38 6.62 -0.03 8.42
CA TRP A 38 6.94 -0.58 9.73
C TRP A 38 7.52 0.52 10.63
N THR A 39 7.42 0.34 11.95
CA THR A 39 8.08 1.19 12.94
C THR A 39 8.76 0.32 14.00
N ARG A 40 9.94 0.76 14.45
CA ARG A 40 10.68 0.12 15.55
C ARG A 40 10.42 0.77 16.91
N LEU A 41 9.74 1.92 16.90
CA LEU A 41 9.65 2.79 18.07
C LEU A 41 8.50 2.43 19.00
N THR A 42 7.49 1.72 18.48
CA THR A 42 6.28 1.34 19.20
C THR A 42 5.73 0.02 18.68
N PRO A 43 4.87 -0.67 19.44
CA PRO A 43 4.09 -1.79 18.90
C PRO A 43 3.33 -1.39 17.63
N PHE A 44 3.36 -2.24 16.61
CA PHE A 44 2.85 -1.92 15.28
C PHE A 44 1.45 -2.53 15.03
N PRO A 45 0.43 -1.73 14.66
CA PRO A 45 -0.90 -2.21 14.26
C PRO A 45 -0.88 -2.91 12.90
N LYS A 46 -0.44 -4.17 12.92
CA LYS A 46 -0.11 -5.03 11.77
C LYS A 46 -1.31 -5.56 10.97
N TRP A 47 -2.44 -5.82 11.63
CA TRP A 47 -3.60 -6.50 11.05
C TRP A 47 -4.14 -5.79 9.81
N GLY A 48 -4.26 -6.51 8.68
CA GLY A 48 -4.76 -5.97 7.41
C GLY A 48 -3.85 -4.92 6.75
N VAL A 49 -2.73 -4.58 7.37
CA VAL A 49 -1.73 -3.64 6.83
C VAL A 49 -0.61 -4.41 6.14
N ILE A 50 -0.12 -5.46 6.80
CA ILE A 50 0.96 -6.33 6.35
C ILE A 50 0.51 -7.80 6.28
N THR A 51 1.22 -8.60 5.51
CA THR A 51 0.97 -10.05 5.39
C THR A 51 1.22 -10.73 6.72
N THR A 52 0.35 -11.69 7.07
CA THR A 52 0.53 -12.53 8.25
C THR A 52 1.77 -13.42 8.08
N SER A 53 2.57 -13.53 9.14
CA SER A 53 3.69 -14.45 9.17
C SER A 53 3.24 -15.91 9.02
N ARG A 54 2.01 -16.20 9.46
CA ARG A 54 1.36 -17.50 9.30
C ARG A 54 1.31 -17.96 7.84
N VAL A 55 0.76 -17.15 6.94
CA VAL A 55 0.65 -17.52 5.52
C VAL A 55 2.04 -17.65 4.89
N ILE A 56 3.00 -16.81 5.29
CA ILE A 56 4.39 -16.93 4.84
C ILE A 56 5.02 -18.25 5.31
N ASN A 57 4.86 -18.62 6.58
CA ASN A 57 5.36 -19.88 7.10
C ASN A 57 4.73 -21.07 6.36
N ASP A 58 3.41 -21.05 6.15
CA ASP A 58 2.70 -22.10 5.42
C ASP A 58 3.19 -22.26 4.00
N MET A 59 3.37 -21.16 3.27
CA MET A 59 3.92 -21.21 1.92
C MET A 59 5.35 -21.74 1.90
N VAL A 60 6.20 -21.37 2.86
CA VAL A 60 7.56 -21.93 2.96
C VAL A 60 7.51 -23.44 3.21
N CYS A 61 6.66 -23.92 4.11
CA CYS A 61 6.48 -25.36 4.34
C CYS A 61 6.06 -26.09 3.07
N LEU A 62 5.06 -25.57 2.33
CA LEU A 62 4.59 -26.20 1.09
C LEU A 62 5.65 -26.21 -0.01
N LEU A 63 6.46 -25.15 -0.13
CA LEU A 63 7.59 -25.13 -1.05
C LEU A 63 8.65 -26.17 -0.66
N LYS A 64 8.93 -26.31 0.64
CA LYS A 64 9.86 -27.33 1.17
C LYS A 64 9.37 -28.75 0.96
N GLU A 65 8.08 -29.03 1.17
CA GLU A 65 7.44 -30.32 0.87
C GLU A 65 7.62 -30.72 -0.61
N ARG A 66 7.70 -29.73 -1.50
CA ARG A 66 7.94 -29.92 -2.95
C ARG A 66 9.43 -29.97 -3.32
N GLY A 67 10.34 -29.98 -2.34
CA GLY A 67 11.79 -30.08 -2.57
C GLY A 67 12.45 -28.79 -3.06
N ILE A 68 11.87 -27.63 -2.75
CA ILE A 68 12.46 -26.33 -3.10
C ILE A 68 13.44 -25.87 -2.02
N ASP A 69 14.71 -25.72 -2.40
CA ASP A 69 15.77 -25.33 -1.46
C ASP A 69 16.23 -23.88 -1.56
N ASP A 70 16.12 -23.23 -2.71
CA ASP A 70 16.52 -21.83 -2.88
C ASP A 70 15.30 -20.90 -2.77
N ILE A 71 14.95 -20.55 -1.53
CA ILE A 71 13.82 -19.66 -1.22
C ILE A 71 14.35 -18.33 -0.70
N THR A 72 13.92 -17.23 -1.34
CA THR A 72 14.22 -15.86 -0.93
C THR A 72 12.93 -15.11 -0.64
N ILE A 73 12.74 -14.66 0.60
CA ILE A 73 11.68 -13.72 0.99
C ILE A 73 12.21 -12.30 0.82
N GLY A 74 11.55 -11.45 0.05
CA GLY A 74 12.03 -10.09 -0.20
C GLY A 74 10.95 -9.01 -0.23
N GLU A 75 11.23 -7.87 0.39
CA GLU A 75 10.31 -6.71 0.42
C GLU A 75 11.08 -5.38 0.45
N GLY A 76 10.46 -4.34 -0.13
CA GLY A 76 10.88 -2.96 -0.03
C GLY A 76 9.89 -2.13 0.76
N THR A 77 10.04 -2.19 2.08
CA THR A 77 9.26 -1.42 3.07
C THR A 77 9.44 0.08 2.87
N VAL A 78 8.35 0.84 2.91
CA VAL A 78 8.43 2.30 2.81
C VAL A 78 9.12 2.85 4.07
N VAL A 79 10.26 3.49 3.87
CA VAL A 79 11.00 4.25 4.88
C VAL A 79 11.09 5.72 4.48
N TYR A 80 11.09 6.61 5.46
CA TYR A 80 11.23 8.05 5.19
C TYR A 80 12.65 8.40 4.75
N ASP A 81 13.65 7.93 5.48
CA ASP A 81 15.05 8.01 5.08
C ASP A 81 15.39 6.79 4.19
N PRO A 82 15.74 6.99 2.91
CA PRO A 82 16.13 5.90 2.02
C PRO A 82 17.42 5.17 2.45
N LYS A 83 18.14 5.63 3.48
CA LYS A 83 19.28 4.96 4.10
C LYS A 83 18.92 4.11 5.32
N ASP A 84 17.68 4.18 5.82
CA ASP A 84 17.24 3.34 6.93
C ASP A 84 17.21 1.86 6.48
N ARG A 85 18.05 1.04 7.11
CA ARG A 85 18.11 -0.42 6.93
C ARG A 85 17.58 -1.17 8.14
N GLU A 86 17.67 -0.54 9.31
CA GLU A 86 17.27 -1.13 10.59
C GLU A 86 15.78 -1.42 10.63
N THR A 87 14.95 -0.56 10.04
CA THR A 87 13.48 -0.74 10.05
C THR A 87 13.05 -2.01 9.31
N ALA A 88 13.66 -2.32 8.17
CA ALA A 88 13.37 -3.56 7.44
C ALA A 88 13.91 -4.79 8.19
N ALA A 89 15.13 -4.72 8.71
CA ALA A 89 15.74 -5.80 9.49
C ALA A 89 14.91 -6.13 10.74
N HIS A 90 14.47 -5.11 11.48
CA HIS A 90 13.62 -5.28 12.65
C HIS A 90 12.26 -5.89 12.28
N ALA A 91 11.65 -5.48 11.16
CA ALA A 91 10.41 -6.08 10.70
C ALA A 91 10.58 -7.59 10.44
N PHE A 92 11.61 -7.99 9.71
CA PHE A 92 11.86 -9.39 9.40
C PHE A 92 12.14 -10.24 10.65
N GLU A 93 12.90 -9.71 11.61
CA GLU A 93 13.14 -10.41 12.87
C GLU A 93 11.85 -10.56 13.68
N THR A 94 11.09 -9.47 13.86
CA THR A 94 9.84 -9.48 14.62
C THR A 94 8.79 -10.41 14.02
N LEU A 95 8.74 -10.47 12.68
CA LEU A 95 7.81 -11.33 11.94
C LEU A 95 8.25 -12.80 11.90
N GLY A 96 9.41 -13.15 12.47
CA GLY A 96 9.89 -14.52 12.60
C GLY A 96 10.63 -15.07 11.37
N TYR A 97 11.06 -14.22 10.43
CA TYR A 97 11.79 -14.68 9.25
C TYR A 97 13.19 -15.23 9.61
N GLY A 98 13.76 -14.80 10.75
CA GLY A 98 14.97 -15.42 11.31
C GLY A 98 14.77 -16.90 11.68
N THR A 99 13.58 -17.27 12.16
CA THR A 99 13.22 -18.67 12.45
C THR A 99 13.15 -19.50 11.17
N LEU A 100 12.54 -18.96 10.11
CA LEU A 100 12.51 -19.62 8.79
C LEU A 100 13.91 -19.86 8.23
N LYS A 101 14.82 -18.88 8.39
CA LYS A 101 16.22 -19.04 8.00
C LYS A 101 16.87 -20.20 8.75
N ARG A 102 16.72 -20.29 10.07
CA ARG A 102 17.30 -21.37 10.88
C ARG A 102 16.72 -22.75 10.55
N ARG A 103 15.40 -22.85 10.38
CA ARG A 103 14.70 -24.13 10.15
C ARG A 103 14.82 -24.65 8.72
N TYR A 104 14.80 -23.75 7.74
CA TYR A 104 14.59 -24.10 6.33
C TYR A 104 15.67 -23.51 5.40
N GLY A 105 16.64 -22.75 5.91
CA GLY A 105 17.67 -22.13 5.09
C GLY A 105 17.17 -20.95 4.22
N VAL A 106 15.97 -20.45 4.47
CA VAL A 106 15.37 -19.34 3.72
C VAL A 106 16.19 -18.05 3.88
N LYS A 107 16.35 -17.30 2.79
CA LYS A 107 16.96 -15.97 2.81
C LYS A 107 15.88 -14.91 2.98
N SER A 108 16.08 -13.92 3.85
CA SER A 108 15.24 -12.71 3.91
C SER A 108 16.07 -11.51 3.48
N ILE A 109 15.57 -10.72 2.53
CA ILE A 109 16.29 -9.58 1.94
C ILE A 109 15.45 -8.31 1.93
N ASN A 110 16.10 -7.20 2.28
CA ASN A 110 15.57 -5.87 1.98
C ASN A 110 15.94 -5.55 0.53
N VAL A 111 14.94 -5.38 -0.34
CA VAL A 111 15.19 -5.17 -1.79
C VAL A 111 16.02 -3.91 -2.07
N PHE A 112 16.01 -2.93 -1.16
CA PHE A 112 16.79 -1.69 -1.32
C PHE A 112 18.29 -1.85 -1.01
N GLU A 113 18.72 -3.02 -0.54
CA GLU A 113 20.12 -3.39 -0.33
C GLU A 113 20.67 -4.23 -1.50
N ARG A 114 19.88 -4.36 -2.56
CA ARG A 114 20.12 -5.27 -3.68
C ARG A 114 20.11 -4.50 -5.00
N PRO A 115 20.69 -5.07 -6.07
CA PRO A 115 20.70 -4.38 -7.35
C PRO A 115 19.30 -4.28 -7.97
N PHE A 116 19.15 -3.30 -8.85
CA PHE A 116 17.95 -3.09 -9.67
C PHE A 116 18.34 -3.05 -11.14
N GLU A 117 17.50 -3.65 -11.98
CA GLU A 117 17.63 -3.61 -13.44
C GLU A 117 16.49 -2.80 -14.05
N LYS A 118 16.80 -1.99 -15.08
CA LYS A 118 15.79 -1.21 -15.79
C LYS A 118 15.09 -2.08 -16.82
N VAL A 119 13.82 -2.38 -16.58
CA VAL A 119 13.00 -3.27 -17.40
C VAL A 119 11.95 -2.46 -18.18
N ASP A 120 11.72 -2.83 -19.44
CA ASP A 120 10.58 -2.35 -20.23
C ASP A 120 9.36 -3.24 -19.97
N LEU A 121 8.34 -2.66 -19.33
CA LEU A 121 7.11 -3.34 -18.93
C LEU A 121 6.02 -3.26 -20.01
N GLY A 122 6.33 -2.68 -21.17
CA GLY A 122 5.38 -2.41 -22.24
C GLY A 122 4.65 -1.08 -22.07
N GLY A 123 3.96 -0.65 -23.13
CA GLY A 123 3.14 0.57 -23.10
C GLY A 123 3.93 1.85 -22.79
N GLY A 124 5.23 1.88 -23.11
CA GLY A 124 6.14 3.00 -22.81
C GLY A 124 6.54 3.12 -21.33
N VAL A 125 6.31 2.08 -20.51
CA VAL A 125 6.64 2.08 -19.09
C VAL A 125 7.97 1.35 -18.86
N LYS A 126 9.00 2.13 -18.51
CA LYS A 126 10.30 1.60 -18.05
C LYS A 126 10.52 1.91 -16.58
N LEU A 127 10.71 0.88 -15.75
CA LEU A 127 10.95 0.94 -14.30
C LEU A 127 12.18 0.12 -13.91
N ALA A 128 12.79 0.44 -12.78
CA ALA A 128 13.88 -0.36 -12.22
C ALA A 128 13.34 -1.36 -11.20
N ILE A 129 13.52 -2.65 -11.45
CA ILE A 129 13.01 -3.79 -10.66
C ILE A 129 14.18 -4.51 -10.00
N ASN A 130 14.00 -4.94 -8.76
CA ASN A 130 15.00 -5.69 -8.02
C ASN A 130 15.39 -6.97 -8.78
N THR A 131 16.69 -7.25 -8.85
CA THR A 131 17.22 -8.36 -9.65
C THR A 131 16.93 -9.73 -9.04
N ASP A 132 16.77 -9.84 -7.72
CA ASP A 132 16.50 -11.12 -7.06
C ASP A 132 15.11 -11.67 -7.43
N ILE A 133 14.08 -10.81 -7.52
CA ILE A 133 12.76 -11.23 -8.03
C ILE A 133 12.79 -11.45 -9.55
N LEU A 134 13.43 -10.57 -10.31
CA LEU A 134 13.45 -10.63 -11.78
C LEU A 134 14.11 -11.90 -12.30
N ASN A 135 15.18 -12.35 -11.64
CA ASN A 135 15.98 -13.51 -12.03
C ASN A 135 15.63 -14.78 -11.23
N SER A 136 14.49 -14.78 -10.53
CA SER A 136 13.95 -15.99 -9.92
C SER A 136 13.27 -16.87 -10.98
N ASP A 137 13.17 -18.17 -10.73
CA ASP A 137 12.50 -19.10 -11.64
C ASP A 137 10.98 -19.10 -11.40
N PHE A 138 10.55 -18.73 -10.19
CA PHE A 138 9.15 -18.69 -9.80
C PHE A 138 8.89 -17.69 -8.67
N VAL A 139 7.75 -17.00 -8.71
CA VAL A 139 7.35 -16.02 -7.69
C VAL A 139 6.13 -16.48 -6.91
N VAL A 140 6.21 -16.49 -5.59
CA VAL A 140 5.05 -16.62 -4.69
C VAL A 140 4.69 -15.23 -4.16
N ASN A 141 3.64 -14.64 -4.70
CA ASN A 141 3.16 -13.30 -4.33
C ASN A 141 2.08 -13.42 -3.24
N VAL A 142 2.31 -12.77 -2.09
CA VAL A 142 1.44 -12.89 -0.90
C VAL A 142 0.94 -11.52 -0.46
N PRO A 143 0.08 -10.85 -1.26
CA PRO A 143 -0.48 -9.55 -0.93
C PRO A 143 -1.50 -9.64 0.20
N VAL A 144 -1.83 -8.50 0.82
CA VAL A 144 -2.96 -8.39 1.76
C VAL A 144 -4.25 -8.01 1.02
N MET A 145 -5.38 -8.60 1.41
CA MET A 145 -6.71 -8.25 0.92
C MET A 145 -7.14 -6.89 1.50
N LYS A 146 -6.88 -5.81 0.76
CA LYS A 146 -7.20 -4.45 1.20
C LYS A 146 -7.64 -3.54 0.08
N THR A 147 -8.56 -2.65 0.45
CA THR A 147 -8.87 -1.46 -0.35
C THR A 147 -7.70 -0.47 -0.32
N HIS A 148 -7.71 0.51 -1.22
CA HIS A 148 -6.64 1.50 -1.33
C HIS A 148 -7.20 2.87 -1.74
N ALA A 149 -6.92 3.89 -0.92
CA ALA A 149 -7.32 5.28 -1.10
C ALA A 149 -7.19 5.82 -2.54
N GLN A 150 -6.07 5.53 -3.22
CA GLN A 150 -5.80 6.04 -4.57
C GLN A 150 -5.99 5.04 -5.72
N THR A 151 -6.16 3.73 -5.42
CA THR A 151 -6.19 2.70 -6.49
C THR A 151 -7.38 1.75 -6.38
N VAL A 152 -8.36 2.08 -5.53
CA VAL A 152 -9.51 1.25 -5.14
C VAL A 152 -9.12 0.03 -4.32
N VAL A 153 -8.19 -0.80 -4.83
CA VAL A 153 -7.64 -1.98 -4.14
C VAL A 153 -6.11 -2.06 -4.25
N SER A 154 -5.48 -2.88 -3.41
CA SER A 154 -4.04 -3.16 -3.47
C SER A 154 -3.73 -4.49 -4.17
N LEU A 155 -3.99 -5.61 -3.49
CA LEU A 155 -3.90 -6.97 -4.03
C LEU A 155 -2.57 -7.28 -4.74
N GLY A 156 -2.56 -8.26 -5.65
CA GLY A 156 -1.40 -8.92 -6.23
C GLY A 156 -0.57 -8.05 -7.16
N ILE A 157 -1.16 -7.44 -8.19
CA ILE A 157 -0.42 -6.65 -9.19
C ILE A 157 0.29 -5.48 -8.49
N LYS A 158 -0.40 -4.77 -7.60
CA LYS A 158 0.19 -3.63 -6.89
C LYS A 158 1.22 -4.05 -5.85
N ASN A 159 1.17 -5.27 -5.30
CA ASN A 159 2.17 -5.75 -4.34
C ASN A 159 3.58 -5.84 -4.95
N ILE A 160 3.67 -6.06 -6.28
CA ILE A 160 4.93 -6.02 -7.03
C ILE A 160 5.59 -4.63 -6.98
N LYS A 161 4.83 -3.56 -6.73
CA LYS A 161 5.41 -2.22 -6.49
C LYS A 161 6.41 -2.22 -5.33
N GLY A 162 6.32 -3.20 -4.42
CA GLY A 162 7.26 -3.46 -3.33
C GLY A 162 8.67 -3.87 -3.79
N THR A 163 8.89 -4.19 -5.07
CA THR A 163 10.19 -4.65 -5.59
C THR A 163 10.85 -3.66 -6.55
N ILE A 164 10.26 -2.49 -6.77
CA ILE A 164 10.84 -1.44 -7.62
C ILE A 164 11.59 -0.39 -6.79
N ASP A 165 12.57 0.26 -7.41
CA ASP A 165 13.40 1.27 -6.76
C ASP A 165 12.59 2.53 -6.39
N ILE A 166 13.15 3.37 -5.51
CA ILE A 166 12.48 4.58 -5.01
C ILE A 166 12.13 5.55 -6.14
N LYS A 167 13.00 5.69 -7.15
CA LYS A 167 12.75 6.58 -8.29
C LYS A 167 11.56 6.09 -9.10
N SER A 168 11.48 4.79 -9.39
CA SER A 168 10.35 4.16 -10.07
C SER A 168 9.06 4.27 -9.26
N ARG A 169 9.10 4.07 -7.94
CA ARG A 169 7.93 4.29 -7.06
C ARG A 169 7.38 5.71 -7.18
N LYS A 170 8.26 6.71 -7.19
CA LYS A 170 7.86 8.12 -7.36
C LYS A 170 7.36 8.40 -8.78
N LYS A 171 7.93 7.75 -9.80
CA LYS A 171 7.52 7.85 -11.21
C LYS A 171 6.12 7.29 -11.45
N CYS A 172 5.74 6.18 -10.81
CA CYS A 172 4.40 5.59 -10.94
C CYS A 172 3.27 6.56 -10.57
N HIS A 173 3.49 7.45 -9.61
CA HIS A 173 2.53 8.51 -9.29
C HIS A 173 2.70 9.69 -10.27
N SER A 174 2.45 9.46 -11.55
CA SER A 174 2.67 10.46 -12.60
C SER A 174 1.66 11.61 -12.52
N ALA A 175 2.02 12.77 -13.08
CA ALA A 175 1.07 13.85 -13.38
C ALA A 175 0.51 13.73 -14.80
N ASP A 176 1.02 12.78 -15.58
CA ASP A 176 0.55 12.45 -16.93
C ASP A 176 -0.84 11.81 -16.86
N PRO A 177 -1.87 12.38 -17.51
CA PRO A 177 -3.23 11.83 -17.48
C PRO A 177 -3.37 10.50 -18.21
N GLU A 178 -2.50 10.19 -19.18
CA GLU A 178 -2.53 8.91 -19.92
C GLU A 178 -1.72 7.82 -19.20
N LYS A 179 -0.69 8.22 -18.45
CA LYS A 179 0.21 7.32 -17.71
C LYS A 179 0.13 7.57 -16.21
N ASP A 180 -1.10 7.65 -15.71
CA ASP A 180 -1.41 7.87 -14.31
C ASP A 180 -0.98 6.67 -13.42
N LEU A 181 -1.30 6.74 -12.13
CA LEU A 181 -0.98 5.66 -11.20
C LEU A 181 -1.58 4.31 -11.61
N HIS A 182 -2.81 4.29 -12.14
CA HIS A 182 -3.48 3.06 -12.51
C HIS A 182 -2.83 2.41 -13.72
N TYR A 183 -2.53 3.21 -14.75
CA TYR A 183 -1.80 2.72 -15.92
C TYR A 183 -0.44 2.16 -15.52
N MET A 184 0.33 2.90 -14.69
CA MET A 184 1.65 2.47 -14.24
C MET A 184 1.61 1.18 -13.40
N VAL A 185 0.59 1.01 -12.54
CA VAL A 185 0.41 -0.22 -11.74
C VAL A 185 0.06 -1.41 -12.61
N SER A 186 -0.79 -1.24 -13.63
CA SER A 186 -1.23 -2.33 -14.50
C SER A 186 -0.07 -3.07 -15.19
N LYS A 187 1.04 -2.38 -15.44
CA LYS A 187 2.23 -2.96 -16.13
C LYS A 187 3.16 -3.75 -15.21
N LEU A 188 3.01 -3.65 -13.88
CA LEU A 188 3.99 -4.19 -12.93
C LEU A 188 4.17 -5.70 -13.04
N ALA A 189 3.12 -6.45 -13.38
CA ALA A 189 3.15 -7.90 -13.50
C ALA A 189 3.71 -8.40 -14.85
N ASN A 190 3.81 -7.54 -15.88
CA ASN A 190 4.07 -7.96 -17.27
C ASN A 190 5.42 -8.65 -17.50
N LYS A 191 6.40 -8.43 -16.60
CA LYS A 191 7.78 -8.94 -16.73
C LYS A 191 8.26 -9.66 -15.47
N ILE A 192 7.34 -10.06 -14.61
CA ILE A 192 7.67 -10.92 -13.46
C ILE A 192 7.73 -12.38 -13.96
N PRO A 193 8.62 -13.23 -13.43
CA PRO A 193 8.63 -14.66 -13.72
C PRO A 193 7.27 -15.33 -13.45
N PRO A 194 7.05 -16.58 -13.91
CA PRO A 194 5.85 -17.35 -13.58
C PRO A 194 5.53 -17.24 -12.09
N SER A 195 4.28 -16.93 -11.77
CA SER A 195 3.91 -16.54 -10.41
C SER A 195 2.64 -17.21 -9.91
N PHE A 196 2.65 -17.61 -8.65
CA PHE A 196 1.46 -17.95 -7.88
C PHE A 196 1.11 -16.79 -6.96
N THR A 197 -0.16 -16.39 -6.92
CA THR A 197 -0.64 -15.36 -5.99
C THR A 197 -1.60 -15.95 -4.97
N ILE A 198 -1.32 -15.74 -3.68
CA ILE A 198 -2.24 -16.02 -2.58
C ILE A 198 -2.48 -14.76 -1.76
N ILE A 199 -3.67 -14.19 -1.91
CA ILE A 199 -4.10 -13.00 -1.19
C ILE A 199 -4.47 -13.38 0.24
N ASP A 200 -3.70 -12.85 1.19
CA ASP A 200 -3.95 -12.95 2.62
C ASP A 200 -5.10 -12.02 3.02
N GLY A 201 -6.28 -12.60 3.21
CA GLY A 201 -7.47 -11.94 3.75
C GLY A 201 -7.85 -12.46 5.12
N ILE A 202 -6.90 -12.97 5.93
CA ILE A 202 -7.19 -13.28 7.33
C ILE A 202 -7.69 -12.00 8.03
N TYR A 203 -7.04 -10.88 7.72
CA TYR A 203 -7.52 -9.54 8.04
C TYR A 203 -7.67 -8.70 6.78
N THR A 204 -8.78 -7.99 6.65
CA THR A 204 -9.02 -7.02 5.57
C THR A 204 -8.92 -5.59 6.08
N ASN A 205 -8.54 -4.67 5.21
CA ASN A 205 -8.38 -3.25 5.53
C ASN A 205 -9.23 -2.36 4.61
N GLU A 206 -10.22 -1.71 5.21
CA GLU A 206 -11.05 -0.65 4.64
C GLU A 206 -10.33 0.69 4.75
N ARG A 207 -10.32 1.49 3.67
CA ARG A 207 -9.56 2.75 3.55
C ARG A 207 -8.06 2.58 3.77
N GLY A 208 -7.51 1.48 3.23
CA GLY A 208 -6.07 1.22 3.24
C GLY A 208 -5.25 2.23 2.42
N PRO A 209 -3.91 2.14 2.42
CA PRO A 209 -3.14 0.92 2.69
C PRO A 209 -2.57 0.78 4.10
N SER A 210 -2.75 1.79 4.95
CA SER A 210 -2.02 1.96 6.21
C SER A 210 -2.90 1.62 7.44
N PHE A 211 -2.33 1.76 8.63
CA PHE A 211 -2.93 1.42 9.93
C PHE A 211 -4.08 2.32 10.36
N ASP A 212 -4.28 3.43 9.66
CA ASP A 212 -5.32 4.41 9.91
C ASP A 212 -6.69 3.99 9.36
N GLY A 213 -6.72 2.98 8.50
CA GLY A 213 -7.93 2.33 8.01
C GLY A 213 -8.74 1.58 9.09
N LYS A 214 -9.80 0.90 8.65
CA LYS A 214 -10.70 0.11 9.50
C LYS A 214 -10.49 -1.38 9.20
N ILE A 215 -10.01 -2.10 10.21
CA ILE A 215 -9.60 -3.50 10.06
C ILE A 215 -10.74 -4.43 10.47
N ARG A 216 -10.91 -5.53 9.72
CA ARG A 216 -11.84 -6.62 10.01
C ARG A 216 -11.10 -7.95 9.95
N ARG A 217 -11.34 -8.85 10.91
CA ARG A 217 -10.98 -10.27 10.75
C ARG A 217 -11.95 -10.93 9.78
N SER A 218 -11.48 -11.28 8.61
CA SER A 218 -12.30 -11.86 7.54
C SER A 218 -12.06 -13.35 7.35
N ASN A 219 -10.90 -13.87 7.75
CA ASN A 219 -10.53 -15.28 7.62
C ASN A 219 -10.74 -15.80 6.19
N LEU A 220 -10.24 -15.08 5.18
CA LEU A 220 -10.35 -15.45 3.77
C LEU A 220 -8.98 -15.63 3.13
N LEU A 221 -8.90 -16.55 2.18
CA LEU A 221 -7.80 -16.68 1.24
C LEU A 221 -8.35 -16.71 -0.18
N VAL A 222 -7.68 -16.01 -1.09
CA VAL A 222 -7.90 -16.08 -2.55
C VAL A 222 -6.59 -16.51 -3.18
N ALA A 223 -6.60 -17.56 -3.99
CA ALA A 223 -5.39 -18.11 -4.59
C ALA A 223 -5.60 -18.33 -6.09
N SER A 224 -4.57 -18.07 -6.88
CA SER A 224 -4.55 -18.38 -8.32
C SER A 224 -3.13 -18.44 -8.85
N ALA A 225 -2.89 -19.28 -9.88
CA ALA A 225 -1.69 -19.24 -10.70
C ALA A 225 -1.62 -18.02 -11.64
N ASP A 226 -2.69 -17.21 -11.69
CA ASP A 226 -2.75 -15.98 -12.48
C ASP A 226 -3.10 -14.78 -11.58
N VAL A 227 -2.19 -13.80 -11.53
CA VAL A 227 -2.31 -12.64 -10.64
C VAL A 227 -3.52 -11.77 -10.97
N LEU A 228 -3.88 -11.63 -12.25
CA LEU A 228 -5.05 -10.86 -12.66
C LEU A 228 -6.34 -11.54 -12.18
N SER A 229 -6.43 -12.86 -12.26
CA SER A 229 -7.59 -13.63 -11.79
C SER A 229 -7.74 -13.54 -10.27
N ALA A 230 -6.64 -13.64 -9.51
CA ALA A 230 -6.65 -13.41 -8.07
C ALA A 230 -7.14 -11.99 -7.73
N ASP A 231 -6.67 -10.97 -8.46
CA ASP A 231 -7.05 -9.57 -8.21
C ASP A 231 -8.50 -9.27 -8.61
N LYS A 232 -9.00 -9.82 -9.72
CA LYS A 232 -10.41 -9.72 -10.12
C LYS A 232 -11.31 -10.26 -9.01
N VAL A 233 -11.03 -11.47 -8.50
CA VAL A 233 -11.78 -12.10 -7.41
C VAL A 233 -11.64 -11.29 -6.11
N GLY A 234 -10.43 -10.90 -5.75
CA GLY A 234 -10.17 -10.10 -4.54
C GLY A 234 -10.87 -8.74 -4.56
N ALA A 235 -10.96 -8.09 -5.73
CA ALA A 235 -11.70 -6.85 -5.91
C ALA A 235 -13.21 -7.07 -5.71
N THR A 236 -13.78 -8.10 -6.33
CA THR A 236 -15.21 -8.41 -6.18
C THR A 236 -15.57 -8.76 -4.73
N ILE A 237 -14.72 -9.50 -4.03
CA ILE A 237 -14.89 -9.78 -2.59
C ILE A 237 -14.87 -8.49 -1.76
N LEU A 238 -14.09 -7.48 -2.14
CA LEU A 238 -14.06 -6.17 -1.48
C LEU A 238 -15.23 -5.25 -1.91
N GLY A 239 -16.15 -5.74 -2.76
CA GLY A 239 -17.34 -5.02 -3.20
C GLY A 239 -17.15 -4.19 -4.47
N TYR A 240 -16.11 -4.47 -5.26
CA TYR A 240 -15.80 -3.75 -6.49
C TYR A 240 -15.74 -4.68 -7.68
N GLN A 241 -16.55 -4.44 -8.71
CA GLN A 241 -16.42 -5.17 -9.97
C GLN A 241 -15.06 -4.87 -10.60
N PRO A 242 -14.41 -5.82 -11.32
CA PRO A 242 -13.10 -5.56 -11.89
C PRO A 242 -13.08 -4.35 -12.84
N ALA A 243 -14.18 -4.11 -13.57
CA ALA A 243 -14.39 -2.92 -14.41
C ALA A 243 -14.37 -1.58 -13.63
N GLN A 244 -14.62 -1.59 -12.32
CA GLN A 244 -14.57 -0.40 -11.45
C GLN A 244 -13.16 -0.12 -10.91
N VAL A 245 -12.19 -0.98 -11.21
CA VAL A 245 -10.80 -0.86 -10.75
C VAL A 245 -9.91 -0.55 -11.96
N PRO A 246 -9.53 0.72 -12.21
CA PRO A 246 -8.93 1.10 -13.48
C PRO A 246 -7.62 0.37 -13.84
N HIS A 247 -6.83 -0.03 -12.83
CA HIS A 247 -5.58 -0.76 -13.11
C HIS A 247 -5.85 -2.22 -13.52
N LEU A 248 -6.96 -2.82 -13.09
CA LEU A 248 -7.39 -4.15 -13.55
C LEU A 248 -8.00 -4.07 -14.96
N VAL A 249 -8.70 -2.99 -15.28
CA VAL A 249 -9.17 -2.72 -16.66
C VAL A 249 -8.00 -2.65 -17.65
N HIS A 250 -6.95 -1.89 -17.31
CA HIS A 250 -5.75 -1.82 -18.14
C HIS A 250 -5.04 -3.17 -18.25
N ALA A 251 -4.89 -3.90 -17.14
CA ALA A 251 -4.24 -5.22 -17.16
C ALA A 251 -5.03 -6.25 -17.97
N ALA A 252 -6.36 -6.28 -17.84
CA ALA A 252 -7.22 -7.16 -18.64
C ALA A 252 -7.12 -6.83 -20.13
N LYS A 253 -7.09 -5.54 -20.50
CA LYS A 253 -6.89 -5.13 -21.90
C LYS A 253 -5.54 -5.58 -22.45
N ASP A 254 -4.45 -5.40 -21.69
CA ASP A 254 -3.12 -5.84 -22.11
C ASP A 254 -3.04 -7.35 -22.36
N MET A 255 -3.79 -8.13 -21.56
CA MET A 255 -3.84 -9.59 -21.62
C MET A 255 -4.94 -10.13 -22.52
N ASN A 256 -5.70 -9.27 -23.22
CA ASN A 256 -6.89 -9.64 -24.02
C ASN A 256 -7.93 -10.47 -23.24
N ARG A 257 -8.24 -10.05 -22.01
CA ARG A 257 -9.19 -10.71 -21.10
C ARG A 257 -10.41 -9.84 -20.78
N THR A 258 -11.48 -10.48 -20.31
CA THR A 258 -12.71 -9.77 -19.92
C THR A 258 -12.49 -8.90 -18.67
N GLN A 259 -13.37 -7.92 -18.43
CA GLN A 259 -13.31 -7.02 -17.27
C GLN A 259 -14.28 -7.43 -16.15
N ASP A 260 -14.64 -8.70 -16.14
CA ASP A 260 -15.52 -9.36 -15.19
C ASP A 260 -14.92 -10.73 -14.79
N LEU A 261 -15.74 -11.58 -14.18
CA LEU A 261 -15.35 -12.92 -13.76
C LEU A 261 -15.76 -14.02 -14.77
N SER A 262 -16.29 -13.68 -15.95
CA SER A 262 -16.88 -14.66 -16.88
C SER A 262 -15.86 -15.63 -17.48
N ASP A 263 -14.58 -15.25 -17.46
CA ASP A 263 -13.45 -16.06 -17.93
C ASP A 263 -12.78 -16.87 -16.81
N LEU A 264 -13.38 -16.90 -15.61
CA LEU A 264 -12.84 -17.57 -14.43
C LEU A 264 -13.66 -18.78 -14.02
N GLN A 265 -12.97 -19.85 -13.64
CA GLN A 265 -13.56 -20.92 -12.84
C GLN A 265 -13.28 -20.64 -11.36
N ILE A 266 -14.34 -20.38 -10.59
CA ILE A 266 -14.24 -20.15 -9.15
C ILE A 266 -14.48 -21.46 -8.42
N VAL A 267 -13.56 -21.83 -7.53
CA VAL A 267 -13.62 -23.05 -6.71
C VAL A 267 -13.54 -22.72 -5.22
N GLY A 268 -14.15 -23.55 -4.39
CA GLY A 268 -14.26 -23.33 -2.94
C GLY A 268 -15.51 -22.53 -2.56
N GLU A 269 -15.32 -21.42 -1.84
CA GLU A 269 -16.42 -20.54 -1.40
C GLU A 269 -16.97 -19.73 -2.57
N THR A 270 -18.29 -19.50 -2.60
CA THR A 270 -18.91 -18.59 -3.57
C THR A 270 -18.64 -17.14 -3.21
N ILE A 271 -18.59 -16.25 -4.21
CA ILE A 271 -18.33 -14.82 -4.00
C ILE A 271 -19.42 -14.20 -3.15
N GLU A 272 -20.68 -14.57 -3.39
CA GLU A 272 -21.86 -14.06 -2.70
C GLU A 272 -21.77 -14.29 -1.19
N ASN A 273 -21.19 -15.42 -0.76
CA ASN A 273 -21.07 -15.79 0.66
C ASN A 273 -19.95 -15.06 1.40
N VAL A 274 -19.00 -14.47 0.69
CA VAL A 274 -17.79 -13.88 1.27
C VAL A 274 -17.58 -12.41 0.91
N ALA A 275 -18.36 -11.88 -0.05
CA ALA A 275 -18.28 -10.51 -0.47
C ALA A 275 -18.65 -9.55 0.67
N MET A 276 -17.91 -8.46 0.75
CA MET A 276 -18.08 -7.38 1.71
C MET A 276 -17.73 -6.06 1.05
N LYS A 277 -18.69 -5.14 1.01
CA LYS A 277 -18.40 -3.78 0.53
C LYS A 277 -17.60 -3.02 1.58
N LEU A 278 -16.33 -2.77 1.28
CA LEU A 278 -15.45 -1.94 2.10
C LEU A 278 -15.19 -0.62 1.37
N GLU A 279 -15.31 0.51 2.04
CA GLU A 279 -14.95 1.81 1.46
C GLU A 279 -13.45 1.91 1.14
N TYR A 280 -13.08 2.31 -0.08
CA TYR A 280 -11.67 2.52 -0.43
C TYR A 280 -11.13 3.90 -0.03
N ALA A 281 -11.97 4.94 0.01
CA ALA A 281 -11.55 6.32 0.25
C ALA A 281 -12.07 6.86 1.58
N PHE A 282 -11.27 7.75 2.18
CA PHE A 282 -11.71 8.59 3.27
C PHE A 282 -12.78 9.58 2.79
N ALA A 283 -13.79 9.82 3.63
CA ALA A 283 -14.87 10.73 3.33
C ALA A 283 -14.39 12.19 3.35
N TYR A 284 -14.88 12.97 2.39
CA TYR A 284 -14.70 14.42 2.27
C TYR A 284 -16.09 15.08 2.25
N THR A 285 -16.13 16.40 2.39
CA THR A 285 -17.32 17.22 2.07
C THR A 285 -17.76 17.01 0.62
N GLU A 286 -19.02 17.32 0.31
CA GLU A 286 -19.60 17.11 -1.04
C GLU A 286 -18.83 17.89 -2.12
N ASP A 287 -18.34 19.08 -1.79
CA ASP A 287 -17.49 19.91 -2.65
C ASP A 287 -16.02 19.46 -2.71
N GLY A 288 -15.65 18.43 -1.94
CA GLY A 288 -14.31 17.85 -1.91
C GLY A 288 -13.23 18.73 -1.26
N THR A 289 -13.62 19.81 -0.57
CA THR A 289 -12.69 20.82 -0.05
C THR A 289 -12.16 20.52 1.36
N LEU A 290 -12.76 19.59 2.10
CA LEU A 290 -12.31 19.27 3.45
C LEU A 290 -12.59 17.80 3.83
N PRO A 291 -11.71 17.13 4.60
CA PRO A 291 -12.03 15.82 5.16
C PRO A 291 -13.29 15.88 6.04
N ALA A 292 -14.19 14.91 5.89
CA ALA A 292 -15.47 14.91 6.60
C ALA A 292 -15.35 14.96 8.14
N PRO A 293 -14.37 14.28 8.79
CA PRO A 293 -14.18 14.45 10.24
C PRO A 293 -13.82 15.88 10.64
N MET A 294 -13.06 16.61 9.83
CA MET A 294 -12.69 18.00 10.09
C MET A 294 -13.88 18.94 9.90
N ALA A 295 -14.69 18.70 8.87
CA ALA A 295 -15.95 19.44 8.69
C ALA A 295 -16.90 19.24 9.88
N LYS A 296 -17.01 18.01 10.41
CA LYS A 296 -17.79 17.71 11.61
C LYS A 296 -17.27 18.40 12.88
N MET A 297 -15.97 18.71 12.95
CA MET A 297 -15.39 19.52 14.03
C MET A 297 -15.70 21.01 13.91
N GLY A 298 -16.37 21.44 12.83
CA GLY A 298 -16.69 22.83 12.56
C GLY A 298 -15.49 23.65 12.09
N ILE A 299 -14.45 23.01 11.54
CA ILE A 299 -13.28 23.71 10.99
C ILE A 299 -13.73 24.61 9.83
N GLN A 300 -13.32 25.88 9.90
CA GLN A 300 -13.63 26.92 8.92
C GLN A 300 -12.37 27.67 8.49
N GLY A 301 -12.41 28.27 7.30
CA GLY A 301 -11.29 29.05 6.78
C GLY A 301 -10.11 28.23 6.25
N LEU A 302 -10.28 26.91 6.11
CA LEU A 302 -9.31 25.99 5.54
C LEU A 302 -9.93 25.20 4.40
N THR A 303 -9.22 25.15 3.28
CA THR A 303 -9.46 24.22 2.17
C THR A 303 -8.30 23.22 2.11
N TYR A 304 -8.62 21.95 2.22
CA TYR A 304 -7.70 20.83 2.02
C TYR A 304 -8.33 19.87 0.98
N PRO A 305 -8.12 20.10 -0.33
CA PRO A 305 -8.77 19.32 -1.37
C PRO A 305 -8.44 17.82 -1.31
N LYS A 306 -9.40 16.98 -1.72
CA LYS A 306 -9.22 15.53 -1.80
C LYS A 306 -8.03 15.19 -2.70
N TYR A 307 -7.15 14.30 -2.21
CA TYR A 307 -5.94 13.88 -2.90
C TYR A 307 -6.23 13.23 -4.27
N ASP A 308 -5.29 13.41 -5.20
CA ASP A 308 -5.31 12.79 -6.54
C ASP A 308 -4.32 11.60 -6.64
N SER A 309 -4.28 10.94 -7.81
CA SER A 309 -3.45 9.75 -8.06
C SER A 309 -1.93 10.03 -8.10
N SER A 310 -1.53 11.29 -8.30
CA SER A 310 -0.15 11.76 -8.34
C SER A 310 0.46 12.04 -6.96
N LEU A 311 -0.36 12.06 -5.89
CA LEU A 311 0.14 12.11 -4.51
C LEU A 311 1.01 10.88 -4.24
N CYS A 312 2.32 11.09 -4.19
CA CYS A 312 3.25 9.97 -4.08
C CYS A 312 3.27 9.36 -2.68
N THR A 313 3.77 8.12 -2.59
CA THR A 313 3.90 7.35 -1.34
C THR A 313 4.50 8.15 -0.18
N TYR A 314 5.52 8.99 -0.44
CA TYR A 314 6.21 9.75 0.60
C TYR A 314 5.44 10.98 1.09
N CYS A 315 4.67 11.63 0.20
CA CYS A 315 3.79 12.73 0.61
C CYS A 315 2.55 12.18 1.32
N SER A 316 1.98 11.09 0.83
CA SER A 316 0.88 10.41 1.51
C SER A 316 1.25 9.96 2.92
N GLY A 317 2.50 9.55 3.14
CA GLY A 317 2.98 9.11 4.46
C GLY A 317 3.01 10.20 5.54
N ILE A 318 3.03 11.49 5.16
CA ILE A 318 2.96 12.61 6.13
C ILE A 318 1.56 13.22 6.23
N THR A 319 0.70 13.05 5.22
CA THR A 319 -0.65 13.63 5.16
C THR A 319 -1.47 13.37 6.43
N GLY A 320 -1.48 12.13 6.94
CA GLY A 320 -2.22 11.81 8.17
C GLY A 320 -1.78 12.65 9.36
N ALA A 321 -0.46 12.78 9.57
CA ALA A 321 0.11 13.61 10.63
C ALA A 321 -0.17 15.11 10.43
N VAL A 322 -0.14 15.60 9.18
CA VAL A 322 -0.52 16.99 8.86
C VAL A 322 -1.98 17.24 9.26
N LEU A 323 -2.91 16.39 8.81
CA LEU A 323 -4.34 16.53 9.11
C LEU A 323 -4.61 16.45 10.62
N THR A 324 -3.97 15.52 11.33
CA THR A 324 -4.05 15.46 12.81
C THR A 324 -3.54 16.73 13.45
N ALA A 325 -2.38 17.26 13.02
CA ALA A 325 -1.81 18.46 13.59
C ALA A 325 -2.72 19.69 13.39
N ILE A 326 -3.31 19.83 12.20
CA ILE A 326 -4.28 20.89 11.89
C ILE A 326 -5.53 20.75 12.75
N ALA A 327 -6.09 19.53 12.86
CA ALA A 327 -7.28 19.28 13.66
C ALA A 327 -7.08 19.65 15.14
N TYR A 328 -5.90 19.36 15.69
CA TYR A 328 -5.55 19.71 17.08
C TYR A 328 -5.27 21.20 17.28
N ALA A 329 -4.90 21.93 16.22
CA ALA A 329 -4.67 23.37 16.26
C ALA A 329 -5.99 24.18 16.22
N TRP A 330 -7.12 23.54 15.90
CA TRP A 330 -8.42 24.20 15.83
C TRP A 330 -8.90 24.69 17.20
N LYS A 331 -9.17 25.99 17.31
CA LYS A 331 -9.64 26.66 18.54
C LYS A 331 -11.04 27.27 18.42
N GLY A 332 -11.82 26.85 17.40
CA GLY A 332 -13.16 27.38 17.15
C GLY A 332 -13.21 28.74 16.45
N GLN A 333 -12.07 29.26 15.97
CA GLN A 333 -11.98 30.53 15.23
C GLN A 333 -11.54 30.26 13.80
N PRO A 334 -12.28 30.72 12.76
CA PRO A 334 -11.93 30.49 11.37
C PRO A 334 -10.51 30.95 11.04
N TRP A 335 -9.79 30.15 10.24
CA TRP A 335 -8.53 30.59 9.66
C TRP A 335 -8.77 31.56 8.50
N ASP A 336 -7.74 32.31 8.13
CA ASP A 336 -7.82 33.42 7.18
C ASP A 336 -7.69 32.95 5.72
N ASP A 337 -8.66 32.14 5.28
CA ASP A 337 -8.79 31.55 3.93
C ASP A 337 -7.48 30.91 3.42
N VAL A 338 -7.11 29.80 4.06
CA VAL A 338 -5.93 29.01 3.75
C VAL A 338 -6.31 27.82 2.88
N GLU A 339 -5.67 27.68 1.73
CA GLU A 339 -5.73 26.48 0.89
C GLU A 339 -4.44 25.68 0.99
N ILE A 340 -4.51 24.37 1.18
CA ILE A 340 -3.35 23.47 1.19
C ILE A 340 -3.49 22.44 0.07
N ILE A 341 -2.67 22.57 -0.98
CA ILE A 341 -2.66 21.64 -2.12
C ILE A 341 -1.43 20.72 -2.10
N SER A 342 -1.60 19.50 -2.61
CA SER A 342 -0.58 18.44 -2.59
C SER A 342 -0.54 17.65 -3.90
N GLY A 343 0.36 16.66 -4.01
CA GLY A 343 0.51 15.86 -5.21
C GLY A 343 1.40 16.50 -6.27
N LYS A 344 1.06 16.34 -7.55
CA LYS A 344 1.81 16.86 -8.69
C LYS A 344 0.95 17.59 -9.73
N MET A 345 -0.37 17.43 -9.69
CA MET A 345 -1.28 17.99 -10.70
C MET A 345 -2.29 19.01 -10.15
N MET A 346 -2.51 19.08 -8.83
CA MET A 346 -3.42 20.08 -8.24
C MET A 346 -3.05 21.50 -8.67
N LYS A 347 -4.11 22.29 -8.91
CA LYS A 347 -4.04 23.72 -9.22
C LYS A 347 -4.59 24.52 -8.04
N PRO A 348 -4.01 25.71 -7.77
CA PRO A 348 -4.57 26.63 -6.79
C PRO A 348 -5.98 27.06 -7.20
N THR A 349 -6.86 27.29 -6.22
CA THR A 349 -8.19 27.82 -6.49
C THR A 349 -8.11 29.35 -6.66
N PRO A 350 -8.62 29.94 -7.76
CA PRO A 350 -8.63 31.38 -7.93
C PRO A 350 -9.34 32.12 -6.78
N GLY A 351 -8.76 33.24 -6.36
CA GLY A 351 -9.36 34.11 -5.34
C GLY A 351 -8.94 33.82 -3.91
N ARG A 352 -8.33 32.66 -3.62
CA ARG A 352 -7.84 32.30 -2.28
C ARG A 352 -6.84 33.29 -1.73
N LYS A 353 -6.89 33.54 -0.43
CA LYS A 353 -5.96 34.48 0.24
C LYS A 353 -4.55 33.91 0.33
N THR A 354 -4.42 32.70 0.90
CA THR A 354 -3.13 32.03 1.09
C THR A 354 -3.16 30.62 0.52
N THR A 355 -2.15 30.26 -0.29
CA THR A 355 -1.97 28.89 -0.81
C THR A 355 -0.68 28.29 -0.29
N VAL A 356 -0.80 27.18 0.44
CA VAL A 356 0.30 26.33 0.89
C VAL A 356 0.55 25.21 -0.14
N LEU A 357 1.71 25.26 -0.78
CA LEU A 357 2.18 24.25 -1.72
C LEU A 357 2.92 23.14 -0.96
N LEU A 358 2.24 22.03 -0.67
CA LEU A 358 2.80 20.93 0.12
C LEU A 358 3.66 19.99 -0.75
N GLY A 359 4.98 20.21 -0.69
CA GLY A 359 6.00 19.37 -1.29
C GLY A 359 6.65 19.98 -2.54
N LYS A 360 7.91 19.55 -2.82
CA LYS A 360 8.70 20.05 -3.95
C LYS A 360 7.95 20.06 -5.29
N CYS A 361 7.15 19.03 -5.56
CA CYS A 361 6.40 18.91 -6.81
C CYS A 361 5.33 20.00 -6.96
N MET A 362 4.55 20.29 -5.91
CA MET A 362 3.56 21.38 -5.91
C MET A 362 4.21 22.74 -6.11
N TYR A 363 5.35 22.99 -5.44
CA TYR A 363 6.12 24.21 -5.69
C TYR A 363 6.54 24.33 -7.15
N VAL A 364 7.15 23.30 -7.71
CA VAL A 364 7.61 23.32 -9.12
C VAL A 364 6.45 23.55 -10.09
N ALA A 365 5.31 22.91 -9.86
CA ALA A 365 4.14 22.99 -10.72
C ALA A 365 3.42 24.35 -10.68
N ASN A 366 3.48 25.07 -9.55
CA ASN A 366 2.66 26.25 -9.31
C ASN A 366 3.44 27.51 -8.90
N LYS A 367 4.78 27.50 -8.88
CA LYS A 367 5.61 28.64 -8.44
C LYS A 367 5.38 29.97 -9.20
N ASN A 368 4.83 29.89 -10.41
CA ASN A 368 4.54 31.05 -11.26
C ASN A 368 3.04 31.18 -11.57
N ASN A 369 2.17 30.51 -10.80
CA ASN A 369 0.73 30.50 -11.07
C ASN A 369 0.11 31.85 -10.64
N PRO A 370 -0.58 32.58 -11.55
CA PRO A 370 -1.14 33.90 -11.26
C PRO A 370 -2.30 33.88 -10.25
N ASP A 371 -2.93 32.73 -10.03
CA ASP A 371 -4.05 32.60 -9.08
C ASP A 371 -3.61 32.64 -7.61
N ILE A 372 -2.30 32.53 -7.34
CA ILE A 372 -1.74 32.52 -5.98
C ILE A 372 -1.40 33.95 -5.55
N LYS A 373 -2.20 34.51 -4.63
CA LYS A 373 -1.97 35.84 -4.03
C LYS A 373 -0.82 35.83 -3.00
N ASN A 374 -0.88 34.90 -2.04
CA ASN A 374 0.15 34.70 -1.03
C ASN A 374 0.62 33.23 -1.06
N MET A 375 1.88 33.01 -1.42
CA MET A 375 2.45 31.66 -1.56
C MET A 375 3.28 31.26 -0.35
N ILE A 376 2.97 30.11 0.23
CA ILE A 376 3.82 29.42 1.20
C ILE A 376 4.18 28.05 0.62
N ALA A 377 5.44 27.65 0.65
CA ALA A 377 5.86 26.43 -0.04
C ALA A 377 6.79 25.54 0.78
N VAL A 378 6.45 24.25 0.87
CA VAL A 378 7.32 23.20 1.41
C VAL A 378 8.13 22.61 0.27
N LYS A 379 9.38 23.06 0.11
CA LYS A 379 10.21 22.73 -1.08
C LYS A 379 11.01 21.42 -0.97
N THR A 380 10.87 20.69 0.13
CA THR A 380 11.61 19.45 0.43
C THR A 380 10.97 18.21 -0.21
N CYS A 381 11.75 17.14 -0.41
CA CYS A 381 11.29 15.85 -0.91
C CYS A 381 12.07 14.69 -0.25
N PRO A 382 11.43 13.86 0.60
CA PRO A 382 10.07 14.01 1.12
C PRO A 382 9.82 15.35 1.86
N PRO A 383 8.56 15.76 2.09
CA PRO A 383 8.27 16.95 2.90
C PRO A 383 8.84 16.81 4.31
N ALA A 384 9.81 17.66 4.65
CA ALA A 384 10.45 17.69 5.96
C ALA A 384 9.45 18.18 7.04
N PRO A 385 9.29 17.47 8.17
CA PRO A 385 8.40 17.85 9.26
C PRO A 385 8.52 19.33 9.66
N GLU A 386 9.75 19.82 9.86
CA GLU A 386 10.03 21.19 10.30
C GLU A 386 9.61 22.22 9.24
N ALA A 387 9.79 21.89 7.95
CA ALA A 387 9.36 22.75 6.86
C ALA A 387 7.83 22.79 6.75
N VAL A 388 7.14 21.69 7.03
CA VAL A 388 5.67 21.62 7.08
C VAL A 388 5.15 22.46 8.25
N VAL A 389 5.71 22.30 9.45
CA VAL A 389 5.36 23.11 10.63
C VAL A 389 5.51 24.60 10.33
N LYS A 390 6.69 25.00 9.82
CA LYS A 390 6.96 26.39 9.46
C LYS A 390 5.94 26.94 8.46
N ALA A 391 5.59 26.15 7.44
CA ALA A 391 4.61 26.57 6.44
C ALA A 391 3.21 26.75 7.04
N LEU A 392 2.78 25.86 7.95
CA LEU A 392 1.49 25.96 8.63
C LEU A 392 1.44 27.18 9.57
N HIS A 393 2.50 27.43 10.34
CA HIS A 393 2.63 28.63 11.19
C HIS A 393 2.60 29.91 10.36
N GLN A 394 3.31 29.95 9.23
CA GLN A 394 3.26 31.09 8.30
C GLN A 394 1.86 31.33 7.72
N ALA A 395 1.03 30.29 7.64
CA ALA A 395 -0.36 30.37 7.20
C ALA A 395 -1.34 30.71 8.33
N GLY A 396 -0.85 30.96 9.55
CA GLY A 396 -1.69 31.22 10.73
C GLY A 396 -2.28 29.97 11.39
N ILE A 397 -1.80 28.77 11.04
CA ILE A 397 -2.22 27.49 11.61
C ILE A 397 -1.16 27.01 12.61
N GLU A 398 -1.32 27.40 13.88
CA GLU A 398 -0.40 27.12 14.99
C GLU A 398 -0.42 25.65 15.44
N VAL A 399 0.23 24.78 14.66
CA VAL A 399 0.35 23.34 14.96
C VAL A 399 1.46 23.02 15.95
N SER A 400 1.29 21.95 16.75
CA SER A 400 2.37 21.41 17.57
C SER A 400 3.42 20.71 16.71
N PRO A 401 4.72 21.09 16.77
CA PRO A 401 5.78 20.42 16.02
C PRO A 401 5.92 18.93 16.36
N GLU A 402 5.58 18.57 17.60
CA GLU A 402 5.78 17.21 18.12
C GLU A 402 4.92 16.16 17.39
N ILE A 403 3.73 16.53 16.88
CA ILE A 403 2.86 15.59 16.14
C ILE A 403 3.56 15.11 14.86
N LEU A 404 4.25 16.01 14.15
CA LEU A 404 4.94 15.68 12.90
C LEU A 404 6.29 15.00 13.14
N LYS A 405 7.02 15.40 14.19
CA LYS A 405 8.29 14.78 14.58
C LYS A 405 8.12 13.36 15.13
N THR A 406 7.05 13.11 15.87
CA THR A 406 6.78 11.82 16.53
C THR A 406 5.81 10.94 15.75
N ARG A 407 5.53 11.24 14.47
CA ARG A 407 4.56 10.51 13.65
C ARG A 407 4.74 8.98 13.69
N ASP A 408 5.96 8.48 13.72
CA ASP A 408 6.23 7.03 13.75
C ASP A 408 5.90 6.40 15.12
N LYS A 409 5.89 7.20 16.20
CA LYS A 409 5.39 6.80 17.52
C LYS A 409 3.87 6.85 17.59
N THR A 410 3.23 7.74 16.82
CA THR A 410 1.76 7.82 16.80
C THR A 410 1.12 6.55 16.27
N MET A 411 1.82 5.75 15.46
CA MET A 411 1.34 4.43 15.00
C MET A 411 0.97 3.51 16.17
N GLY A 412 1.75 3.53 17.27
CA GLY A 412 1.47 2.71 18.45
C GLY A 412 0.16 3.07 19.15
N SER A 413 -0.31 4.31 19.07
CA SER A 413 -1.57 4.71 19.70
C SER A 413 -2.79 4.05 19.06
N TYR A 414 -2.68 3.62 17.80
CA TYR A 414 -3.73 2.88 17.09
C TYR A 414 -3.91 1.46 17.62
N MET A 415 -2.94 0.90 18.36
CA MET A 415 -3.08 -0.41 19.02
C MET A 415 -4.28 -0.44 19.99
N LYS A 416 -4.62 0.70 20.61
CA LYS A 416 -5.79 0.83 21.49
C LYS A 416 -7.12 0.42 20.81
N ARG A 417 -7.18 0.46 19.47
CA ARG A 417 -8.37 0.01 18.71
C ARG A 417 -8.61 -1.50 18.81
N TYR A 418 -7.58 -2.27 19.15
CA TYR A 418 -7.55 -3.74 19.10
C TYR A 418 -7.30 -4.38 20.48
N GLU A 419 -7.00 -3.58 21.49
CA GLU A 419 -6.77 -4.05 22.86
C GLU A 419 -8.01 -4.78 23.41
N GLY A 420 -7.79 -5.94 24.03
CA GLY A 420 -8.85 -6.77 24.60
C GLY A 420 -9.75 -7.49 23.59
N LYS A 421 -9.46 -7.39 22.28
CA LYS A 421 -10.26 -8.00 21.22
C LYS A 421 -9.62 -9.29 20.70
N PRO A 422 -10.14 -10.48 21.06
CA PRO A 422 -9.51 -11.77 20.75
C PRO A 422 -9.44 -12.06 19.24
N GLU A 423 -10.29 -11.42 18.44
CA GLU A 423 -10.23 -11.55 17.00
C GLU A 423 -8.95 -10.92 16.41
N PHE A 424 -8.27 -10.01 17.10
CA PHE A 424 -6.98 -9.44 16.67
C PHE A 424 -5.81 -10.23 17.27
N ASP A 425 -5.59 -11.41 16.70
CA ASP A 425 -4.58 -12.37 17.15
C ASP A 425 -3.17 -11.93 16.71
N GLU A 426 -2.31 -11.68 17.69
CA GLU A 426 -0.92 -11.29 17.48
C GLU A 426 -0.01 -12.42 17.01
N SER A 427 -0.34 -13.68 17.36
CA SER A 427 0.48 -14.86 17.09
C SER A 427 0.60 -15.15 15.59
N LEU A 428 -0.38 -14.72 14.79
CA LEU A 428 -0.38 -14.83 13.33
C LEU A 428 0.72 -14.01 12.64
N PHE A 429 1.41 -13.13 13.38
CA PHE A 429 2.48 -12.26 12.88
C PHE A 429 3.83 -12.56 13.54
N ARG A 430 4.02 -13.79 14.02
CA ARG A 430 5.31 -14.31 14.49
C ARG A 430 5.49 -15.74 13.97
N ILE A 431 6.73 -16.20 13.95
CA ILE A 431 7.09 -17.59 13.64
C ILE A 431 8.05 -18.02 14.73
N ASP A 432 7.51 -18.77 15.69
CA ASP A 432 8.26 -19.33 16.81
C ASP A 432 9.04 -20.57 16.39
#